data_AF-A0A6N2L6Y0-F1
#
_entry.id   AF-A0A6N2L6Y0-F1
#
_cell.length_a   1.000
_cell.length_b   1.000
_cell.length_c   1.000
_cell.angle_alpha   90.00
_cell.angle_beta   90.00
_cell.angle_gamma   90.00
#
_symmetry.space_group_name_H-M   'P 1'
#
loop_
_entity.id
_entity.type
_entity.pdbx_description
1 polymer ?
#
loop_
_entity_poly.entity_id
_entity_poly.type
_entity_poly.pdbx_seq_one_letter_code
_entity_poly.pdbx_strand_id
1 'polypeptide(L)'
;MSQWRHSPDVFPPYKGYRDEDWQDNDGALNTISMTHPRIPVEHPSHFVGHDSECQPLQPGIWYYKIVEGDHVLFIMNRDRAGVQFDMIYDSIFERCRKYAYRQTLPNEIHQ
;
A
#
# COMPACT_ATOMS: atom_id res chain seq x y z
N MET A 1 -20.07 -7.98 8.49
CA MET A 1 -20.34 -6.68 9.12
C MET A 1 -19.66 -6.66 10.48
N SER A 2 -18.67 -5.78 10.67
CA SER A 2 -18.07 -5.57 11.99
C SER A 2 -19.12 -4.98 12.93
N GLN A 3 -19.24 -5.54 14.14
CA GLN A 3 -20.11 -4.99 15.18
C GLN A 3 -19.42 -3.89 15.98
N TRP A 4 -18.11 -3.72 15.79
CA TRP A 4 -17.33 -2.72 16.48
C TRP A 4 -17.58 -1.33 15.86
N ARG A 5 -17.71 -0.33 16.72
CA ARG A 5 -17.84 1.09 16.38
C ARG A 5 -17.03 1.91 17.35
N HIS A 6 -16.44 3.00 16.88
CA HIS A 6 -15.75 3.93 17.75
C HIS A 6 -16.73 4.57 18.73
N SER A 7 -16.28 4.74 19.98
CA SER A 7 -17.13 5.32 21.02
C SER A 7 -17.43 6.78 20.72
N PRO A 8 -18.71 7.22 20.78
CA PRO A 8 -19.06 8.63 20.57
C PRO A 8 -18.53 9.55 21.68
N ASP A 9 -18.18 8.99 22.84
CA ASP A 9 -17.70 9.76 24.02
C ASP A 9 -16.19 10.05 23.97
N VAL A 10 -15.47 9.58 22.94
CA VAL A 10 -14.01 9.74 22.81
C VAL A 10 -13.69 10.44 21.49
N PHE A 11 -12.72 11.34 21.52
CA PHE A 11 -12.24 11.99 20.29
C PHE A 11 -11.81 10.95 19.24
N PRO A 12 -12.14 11.17 17.96
CA PRO A 12 -11.74 10.26 16.91
C PRO A 12 -10.21 10.13 16.83
N PRO A 13 -9.67 8.95 16.47
CA PRO A 13 -8.22 8.70 16.44
C PRO A 13 -7.43 9.63 15.50
N TYR A 14 -8.08 10.15 14.45
CA TYR A 14 -7.51 11.13 13.52
C TYR A 14 -8.63 11.93 12.84
N LYS A 15 -8.26 13.04 12.20
CA LYS A 15 -9.18 13.92 11.48
C LYS A 15 -9.84 13.16 10.31
N GLY A 16 -11.17 13.15 10.26
CA GLY A 16 -11.92 12.50 9.18
C GLY A 16 -12.13 10.99 9.38
N TYR A 17 -11.85 10.46 10.58
CA TYR A 17 -12.13 9.08 10.94
C TYR A 17 -13.60 8.68 10.70
N ARG A 18 -13.81 7.50 10.13
CA ARG A 18 -15.11 6.86 9.93
C ARG A 18 -15.01 5.37 10.23
N ASP A 19 -15.97 4.80 10.96
CA ASP A 19 -16.02 3.36 11.24
C ASP A 19 -16.06 2.52 9.95
N GLU A 20 -16.73 3.02 8.91
CA GLU A 20 -16.90 2.31 7.64
C GLU A 20 -15.58 2.05 6.93
N ASP A 21 -14.64 2.99 7.03
CA ASP A 21 -13.34 2.89 6.36
C ASP A 21 -12.49 1.73 6.92
N TRP A 22 -12.84 1.23 8.11
CA TRP A 22 -12.20 0.09 8.77
C TRP A 22 -12.91 -1.24 8.54
N GLN A 23 -13.99 -1.30 7.75
CA GLN A 23 -14.72 -2.56 7.56
C GLN A 23 -14.05 -3.47 6.52
N ASP A 24 -13.49 -2.90 5.47
CA ASP A 24 -12.79 -3.63 4.42
C ASP A 24 -11.48 -4.23 4.95
N ASN A 25 -11.23 -5.51 4.67
CA ASN A 25 -10.10 -6.27 5.22
C ASN A 25 -9.76 -7.48 4.36
N ASP A 26 -8.52 -7.98 4.50
CA ASP A 26 -7.99 -9.15 3.80
C ASP A 26 -8.20 -10.47 4.59
N GLY A 27 -9.13 -10.49 5.54
CA GLY A 27 -9.35 -11.59 6.48
C GLY A 27 -8.48 -11.54 7.75
N ALA A 28 -7.49 -10.65 7.82
CA ALA A 28 -6.65 -10.45 9.02
C ALA A 28 -6.49 -8.97 9.41
N LEU A 29 -6.24 -8.08 8.46
CA LEU A 29 -5.98 -6.66 8.66
C LEU A 29 -6.93 -5.80 7.83
N ASN A 30 -7.33 -4.66 8.39
CA ASN A 30 -8.17 -3.70 7.66
C ASN A 30 -7.38 -3.05 6.52
N THR A 31 -7.98 -2.94 5.34
CA THR A 31 -7.35 -2.38 4.15
C THR A 31 -6.78 -0.99 4.41
N ILE A 32 -7.54 -0.13 5.10
CA ILE A 32 -7.08 1.22 5.45
C ILE A 32 -5.81 1.22 6.31
N SER A 33 -5.64 0.22 7.18
CA SER A 33 -4.48 0.10 8.07
C SER A 33 -3.21 -0.34 7.33
N MET A 34 -3.34 -0.88 6.12
CA MET A 34 -2.22 -1.33 5.29
C MET A 34 -1.73 -0.27 4.30
N THR A 35 -2.49 0.82 4.12
CA THR A 35 -2.13 1.89 3.15
C THR A 35 -0.95 2.74 3.62
N HIS A 36 -1.07 3.35 4.81
CA HIS A 36 -0.03 4.13 5.46
C HIS A 36 -0.36 4.37 6.94
N PRO A 37 0.63 4.78 7.76
CA PRO A 37 0.38 5.16 9.14
C PRO A 37 -0.52 6.41 9.25
N ARG A 38 -1.62 6.29 9.98
CA ARG A 38 -2.56 7.39 10.29
C ARG A 38 -2.50 7.86 11.74
N ILE A 39 -1.97 7.02 12.63
CA ILE A 39 -1.95 7.21 14.08
C ILE A 39 -0.50 7.09 14.56
N PRO A 40 -0.02 7.99 15.44
CA PRO A 40 -0.73 9.13 16.03
C PRO A 40 -0.83 10.35 15.10
N VAL A 41 -0.03 10.39 14.05
CA VAL A 41 -0.01 11.47 13.04
C VAL A 41 -0.09 10.80 11.67
N GLU A 42 -0.85 11.37 10.76
CA GLU A 42 -0.94 10.86 9.39
C GLU A 42 0.35 11.15 8.60
N HIS A 43 0.91 10.10 8.01
CA HIS A 43 2.07 10.22 7.14
C HIS A 43 1.67 10.60 5.71
N PRO A 44 2.51 11.33 4.96
CA PRO A 44 2.28 11.59 3.55
C PRO A 44 2.13 10.29 2.76
N SER A 45 1.11 10.22 1.91
CA SER A 45 0.80 9.03 1.12
C SER A 45 0.31 9.37 -0.29
N HIS A 46 0.49 8.46 -1.23
CA HIS A 46 0.00 8.58 -2.59
C HIS A 46 -0.52 7.24 -3.14
N PHE A 47 -1.74 7.24 -3.66
CA PHE A 47 -2.32 6.07 -4.31
C PHE A 47 -1.79 5.92 -5.74
N VAL A 48 -1.28 4.74 -6.07
CA VAL A 48 -0.76 4.41 -7.40
C VAL A 48 -1.78 3.54 -8.14
N GLY A 49 -2.58 4.17 -9.00
CA GLY A 49 -3.67 3.50 -9.72
C GLY A 49 -3.22 2.64 -10.91
N HIS A 50 -2.24 3.09 -11.69
CA HIS A 50 -1.74 2.38 -12.87
C HIS A 50 -0.24 2.08 -12.77
N ASP A 51 0.14 0.85 -13.14
CA ASP A 51 1.53 0.40 -13.07
C ASP A 51 2.44 1.01 -14.15
N SER A 52 1.81 1.52 -15.22
CA SER A 52 2.49 2.25 -16.30
C SER A 52 2.97 3.64 -15.84
N GLU A 53 2.33 4.21 -14.82
CA GLU A 53 2.76 5.46 -14.20
C GLU A 53 3.85 5.16 -13.17
N CYS A 54 5.03 4.76 -13.66
CA CYS A 54 6.24 4.91 -12.86
C CYS A 54 6.53 6.41 -12.71
N GLN A 55 5.76 7.12 -11.89
CA GLN A 55 6.12 8.46 -11.42
C GLN A 55 7.40 8.33 -10.58
N PRO A 56 8.27 9.35 -10.58
CA PRO A 56 9.44 9.34 -9.71
C PRO A 56 8.99 9.26 -8.24
N LEU A 57 9.33 8.17 -7.55
CA LEU A 57 9.04 8.01 -6.13
C LEU A 57 9.95 8.92 -5.31
N GLN A 58 9.34 9.72 -4.44
CA GLN A 58 10.07 10.63 -3.56
C GLN A 58 10.29 9.98 -2.19
N PRO A 59 11.49 10.13 -1.60
CA PRO A 59 11.74 9.70 -0.22
C PRO A 59 10.76 10.36 0.76
N GLY A 60 10.31 9.60 1.77
CA GLY A 60 9.44 10.11 2.84
C GLY A 60 7.94 10.06 2.55
N ILE A 61 7.52 9.55 1.38
CA ILE A 61 6.10 9.36 1.02
C ILE A 61 5.78 7.86 0.94
N TRP A 62 4.65 7.45 1.52
CA TRP A 62 4.11 6.10 1.38
C TRP A 62 3.33 5.97 0.06
N TYR A 63 3.88 5.23 -0.90
CA TYR A 63 3.18 4.90 -2.13
C TYR A 63 2.50 3.55 -1.98
N TYR A 64 1.18 3.50 -2.20
CA TYR A 64 0.40 2.26 -2.03
C TYR A 64 -0.47 1.98 -3.25
N LYS A 65 -0.72 0.69 -3.47
CA LYS A 65 -1.65 0.17 -4.48
C LYS A 65 -2.57 -0.84 -3.80
N ILE A 66 -3.84 -0.82 -4.14
CA ILE A 66 -4.80 -1.83 -3.68
C ILE A 66 -4.65 -3.05 -4.55
N VAL A 67 -4.43 -4.20 -3.91
CA VAL A 67 -4.35 -5.52 -4.54
C VAL A 67 -5.41 -6.39 -3.89
N GLU A 68 -6.28 -6.99 -4.68
CA GLU A 68 -7.28 -7.91 -4.18
C GLU A 68 -6.64 -9.25 -3.82
N GLY A 69 -6.85 -9.71 -2.59
CA GLY A 69 -6.32 -10.97 -2.08
C GLY A 69 -6.55 -11.10 -0.58
N ASP A 70 -6.50 -12.34 -0.08
CA ASP A 70 -6.46 -12.59 1.36
C ASP A 70 -5.05 -12.33 1.92
N HIS A 71 -4.95 -12.17 3.24
CA HIS A 71 -3.66 -11.90 3.90
C HIS A 71 -2.62 -12.99 3.64
N VAL A 72 -3.10 -14.24 3.52
CA VAL A 72 -2.27 -15.45 3.45
C VAL A 72 -1.63 -15.58 2.05
N LEU A 73 -2.29 -15.06 1.00
CA LEU A 73 -1.80 -15.01 -0.37
C LEU A 73 -0.41 -14.35 -0.48
N PHE A 74 -0.15 -13.33 0.33
CA PHE A 74 1.10 -12.57 0.30
C PHE A 74 2.27 -13.26 1.03
N ILE A 75 1.97 -14.23 1.90
CA ILE A 75 2.96 -14.87 2.80
C ILE A 75 3.22 -16.33 2.41
N MET A 76 2.25 -17.01 1.79
CA MET A 76 2.44 -18.40 1.39
C MET A 76 3.31 -18.53 0.14
N ASN A 77 4.14 -19.58 0.12
CA ASN A 77 5.01 -19.87 -1.02
C ASN A 77 4.20 -20.25 -2.27
N ARG A 78 4.90 -20.25 -3.41
CA ARG A 78 4.36 -20.66 -4.73
C ARG A 78 3.53 -21.95 -4.69
N ASP A 79 3.93 -22.93 -3.89
CA ASP A 79 3.25 -24.22 -3.81
C ASP A 79 1.80 -24.12 -3.32
N ARG A 80 1.47 -23.08 -2.55
CA ARG A 80 0.12 -22.88 -2.00
C ARG A 80 -0.63 -21.69 -2.62
N ALA A 81 0.09 -20.66 -3.05
CA ALA A 81 -0.48 -19.45 -3.65
C ALA A 81 -0.47 -19.46 -5.20
N GLY A 82 0.20 -20.44 -5.81
CA GLY A 82 0.24 -20.64 -7.25
C GLY A 82 0.88 -19.48 -8.01
N VAL A 83 0.45 -19.30 -9.27
CA VAL A 83 1.00 -18.30 -10.21
C VAL A 83 0.76 -16.86 -9.74
N GLN A 84 -0.28 -16.61 -8.94
CA GLN A 84 -0.61 -15.28 -8.45
C GLN A 84 0.49 -14.72 -7.53
N PHE A 85 1.14 -15.58 -6.75
CA PHE A 85 2.33 -15.21 -5.97
C PHE A 85 3.46 -14.73 -6.87
N ASP A 86 3.81 -15.52 -7.89
CA ASP A 86 4.91 -15.18 -8.82
C ASP A 86 4.65 -13.82 -9.50
N MET A 87 3.42 -13.58 -9.98
CA MET A 87 3.06 -12.33 -10.66
C MET A 87 3.18 -11.10 -9.74
N ILE A 88 2.80 -11.22 -8.46
CA ILE A 88 2.91 -10.13 -7.48
C ILE A 88 4.38 -9.78 -7.25
N TYR A 89 5.20 -10.78 -6.91
CA TYR A 89 6.61 -10.56 -6.59
C TYR A 89 7.42 -10.13 -7.81
N ASP A 90 7.13 -10.66 -9.00
CA ASP A 90 7.76 -10.22 -10.25
C ASP A 90 7.47 -8.74 -10.52
N SER A 91 6.22 -8.29 -10.33
CA SER A 91 5.85 -6.88 -10.49
C SER A 91 6.58 -5.98 -9.50
N ILE A 92 6.71 -6.41 -8.24
CA ILE A 92 7.45 -5.66 -7.20
C ILE A 92 8.92 -5.53 -7.60
N PHE A 93 9.58 -6.64 -7.95
CA PHE A 93 10.99 -6.63 -8.29
C PHE A 93 11.26 -5.83 -9.58
N GLU A 94 10.38 -5.92 -10.58
CA GLU A 94 10.50 -5.12 -11.79
C GLU A 94 10.48 -3.61 -11.49
N ARG A 95 9.58 -3.16 -10.61
CA ARG A 95 9.52 -1.74 -10.19
C ARG A 95 10.74 -1.32 -9.41
N CYS A 96 11.19 -2.13 -8.45
CA CYS A 96 12.41 -1.83 -7.69
C CYS A 96 13.62 -1.66 -8.62
N ARG A 97 13.77 -2.54 -9.62
CA ARG A 97 14.83 -2.43 -10.64
C ARG A 97 14.70 -1.16 -11.47
N LYS A 98 13.50 -0.84 -11.97
CA LYS A 98 13.25 0.38 -12.75
C LYS A 98 13.57 1.65 -11.94
N TYR A 99 13.21 1.66 -10.66
CA TYR A 99 13.52 2.78 -9.77
C TYR A 99 15.02 2.92 -9.51
N ALA A 100 15.70 1.82 -9.16
CA ALA A 100 17.14 1.82 -8.95
C ALA A 100 17.90 2.33 -10.19
N TYR A 101 17.51 1.88 -11.39
CA TYR A 101 18.10 2.32 -12.64
C TYR A 101 17.94 3.84 -12.89
N ARG A 102 16.75 4.39 -12.60
CA ARG A 102 16.49 5.84 -12.75
C ARG A 102 17.28 6.69 -11.76
N GLN A 103 17.51 6.19 -10.54
CA GLN A 103 18.35 6.89 -9.57
C GLN A 103 19.84 6.84 -9.94
N THR A 104 20.28 5.83 -10.69
CA THR A 104 21.67 5.71 -11.14
C THR A 104 21.99 6.50 -12.41
N LEU A 105 20.99 6.98 -13.15
CA LEU A 105 21.20 7.91 -14.27
C LEU A 105 21.46 9.31 -13.68
N PRO A 106 22.68 9.86 -13.79
CA PRO A 106 22.92 11.25 -13.42
C PRO A 106 22.06 12.15 -14.30
N ASN A 107 21.67 13.32 -13.79
CA ASN A 107 21.03 14.41 -14.52
C ASN A 107 21.89 14.87 -15.73
N GLU A 108 22.01 14.08 -16.79
CA GLU A 108 22.59 14.48 -18.07
C GLU A 108 21.50 14.92 -19.05
N ILE A 109 20.64 15.86 -18.66
CA ILE A 109 19.85 16.63 -19.64
C ILE A 109 19.73 18.07 -19.14
N HIS A 110 20.81 18.82 -19.26
CA HIS A 110 20.79 20.27 -19.45
C HIS A 110 22.00 20.64 -20.31
N GLN A 111 21.85 20.49 -21.63
CA GLN A 111 22.60 21.24 -22.64
C GLN A 111 21.68 22.30 -23.23
#